data_AF-A0A0A0I777-F1
#
_entry.id   AF-A0A0A0I777-F1
#
_cell.length_a   1.000
_cell.length_b   1.000
_cell.length_c   1.000
_cell.angle_alpha   90.00
_cell.angle_beta   90.00
_cell.angle_gamma   90.00
#
_symmetry.space_group_name_H-M   'P 1'
#
loop_
_entity.id
_entity.type
_entity.pdbx_description
1 polymer ?
#
loop_
_entity_poly.entity_id
_entity_poly.type
_entity_poly.pdbx_seq_one_letter_code
_entity_poly.pdbx_strand_id
1 'polypeptide(L)'
;MIITLNIQSENIYFKIFETVNIAFNKLGINTRKAKGRPPKYSDQQIVACMIYGVNNSIFSLRELEYKIKQDIVFQKIIGLKEVPDHSTFSLRAIALEKYVYYGIYAMLIELINPSTRI
;
A
#
# COMPACT_ATOMS: atom_id res chain seq x y z
N MET A 1 9.92 21.59 -9.88
CA MET A 1 10.71 21.43 -8.64
C MET A 1 11.54 20.17 -8.78
N ILE A 2 12.84 20.34 -9.01
CA ILE A 2 13.81 19.24 -9.11
C ILE A 2 14.29 19.00 -7.68
N ILE A 3 13.85 17.91 -7.06
CA ILE A 3 14.35 17.50 -5.74
C ILE A 3 15.57 16.60 -6.03
N THR A 4 16.70 16.91 -5.42
CA THR A 4 17.92 16.11 -5.54
C THR A 4 17.70 14.73 -4.90
N LEU A 5 18.23 13.67 -5.51
CA LEU A 5 18.09 12.26 -5.06
C LEU A 5 18.48 12.07 -3.58
N ASN A 6 19.45 12.84 -3.07
CA ASN A 6 19.85 12.79 -1.66
C ASN A 6 18.79 13.31 -0.68
N ILE A 7 17.95 14.27 -1.07
CA ILE A 7 16.86 14.76 -0.22
C ILE A 7 15.69 13.75 -0.20
N GLN A 8 15.54 12.95 -1.25
CA GLN A 8 14.55 11.88 -1.29
C GLN A 8 14.91 10.74 -0.32
N SER A 9 16.17 10.30 -0.24
CA SER A 9 16.57 9.21 0.66
C SER A 9 16.47 9.57 2.14
N GLU A 10 16.56 10.84 2.51
CA GLU A 10 16.34 11.33 3.87
C GLU A 10 14.85 11.47 4.23
N ASN A 11 13.98 11.64 3.23
CA ASN A 11 12.56 11.81 3.43
C ASN A 11 11.91 10.52 4.01
N ILE A 12 11.25 10.66 5.16
CA ILE A 12 10.60 9.54 5.85
C ILE A 12 9.59 8.81 4.96
N TYR A 13 8.88 9.51 4.08
CA TYR A 13 7.88 8.91 3.20
C TYR A 13 8.49 8.11 2.05
N PHE A 14 9.67 8.50 1.57
CA PHE A 14 10.41 7.70 0.61
C PHE A 14 10.86 6.38 1.25
N LYS A 15 11.40 6.45 2.48
CA LYS A 15 11.76 5.25 3.26
C LYS A 15 10.56 4.35 3.52
N ILE A 16 9.39 4.94 3.83
CA ILE A 16 8.13 4.19 3.98
C ILE A 16 7.80 3.45 2.69
N PHE A 17 7.81 4.15 1.54
CA PHE A 17 7.42 3.54 0.27
C PHE A 17 8.38 2.43 -0.18
N GLU A 18 9.69 2.64 -0.06
CA GLU A 18 10.71 1.61 -0.30
C GLU A 18 10.49 0.39 0.60
N THR A 19 10.22 0.61 1.89
CA THR A 19 9.95 -0.48 2.84
C THR A 19 8.72 -1.28 2.46
N VAL A 20 7.64 -0.61 2.02
CA VAL A 20 6.42 -1.27 1.51
C VAL A 20 6.75 -2.13 0.29
N ASN A 21 7.51 -1.62 -0.67
CA ASN A 21 7.90 -2.37 -1.87
C ASN A 21 8.71 -3.63 -1.51
N ILE A 22 9.69 -3.51 -0.60
CA ILE A 22 10.47 -4.65 -0.10
C ILE A 22 9.56 -5.69 0.57
N ALA A 23 8.62 -5.26 1.41
CA ALA A 23 7.71 -6.15 2.11
C ALA A 23 6.80 -6.93 1.12
N PHE A 24 6.23 -6.23 0.13
CA PHE A 24 5.40 -6.86 -0.90
C PHE A 24 6.17 -7.87 -1.76
N ASN A 25 7.43 -7.54 -2.11
CA ASN A 25 8.29 -8.46 -2.85
C ASN A 25 8.60 -9.72 -2.03
N LYS A 26 8.90 -9.58 -0.72
CA LYS A 26 9.16 -10.73 0.17
C LYS A 26 7.95 -11.61 0.39
N LEU A 27 6.76 -11.02 0.49
CA LEU A 27 5.52 -11.77 0.68
C LEU A 27 5.14 -12.60 -0.57
N GLY A 28 5.89 -12.49 -1.67
CA GLY A 28 5.59 -13.23 -2.90
C GLY A 28 4.20 -12.88 -3.43
N ILE A 29 3.73 -11.65 -3.15
CA ILE A 29 2.44 -11.14 -3.60
C ILE A 29 2.56 -10.91 -5.10
N ASN A 30 2.47 -11.99 -5.85
CA ASN A 30 2.21 -11.94 -7.27
C ASN A 30 0.81 -11.33 -7.39
N THR A 31 0.77 -10.05 -7.75
CA THR A 31 -0.46 -9.34 -8.08
C THR A 31 -1.29 -10.28 -8.94
N ARG A 32 -2.46 -10.70 -8.45
CA ARG A 32 -3.39 -11.53 -9.22
C ARG A 32 -3.47 -10.89 -10.61
N LYS A 33 -3.20 -11.65 -11.67
CA LYS A 33 -3.46 -11.19 -13.04
C LYS A 33 -4.96 -10.94 -13.16
N ALA A 34 -5.39 -9.74 -12.78
CA ALA A 34 -6.79 -9.37 -12.80
C ALA A 34 -7.21 -9.22 -14.26
N LYS A 35 -8.18 -10.02 -14.69
CA LYS A 35 -8.84 -9.77 -15.98
C LYS A 35 -9.57 -8.43 -15.88
N GLY A 36 -9.30 -7.52 -16.82
CA GLY A 36 -10.00 -6.23 -16.92
C GLY A 36 -9.06 -5.03 -16.95
N ARG A 37 -9.62 -3.86 -16.68
CA ARG A 37 -8.88 -2.60 -16.65
C ARG A 37 -7.85 -2.63 -15.51
N PRO A 38 -6.59 -2.21 -15.75
CA PRO A 38 -5.61 -2.07 -14.69
C PRO A 38 -6.16 -1.18 -13.56
N PRO A 39 -5.95 -1.56 -12.30
CA PRO A 39 -6.42 -0.76 -11.18
C PRO A 39 -5.76 0.61 -11.22
N LYS A 40 -6.53 1.65 -10.87
CA LYS A 40 -6.06 3.04 -10.85
C LYS A 40 -4.91 3.26 -9.85
N TYR A 41 -4.89 2.47 -8.79
CA TYR A 41 -3.91 2.52 -7.70
C TYR A 41 -3.35 1.13 -7.46
N SER A 42 -2.04 1.01 -7.25
CA SER A 42 -1.42 -0.23 -6.82
C SER A 42 -1.70 -0.51 -5.34
N ASP A 43 -1.58 -1.76 -4.92
CA ASP A 43 -1.75 -2.13 -3.51
C ASP A 43 -0.67 -1.50 -2.63
N GLN A 44 0.57 -1.39 -3.13
CA GLN A 44 1.66 -0.71 -2.45
C GLN A 44 1.34 0.78 -2.22
N GLN A 45 0.72 1.45 -3.19
CA GLN A 45 0.30 2.85 -3.05
C GLN A 45 -0.76 3.00 -1.97
N ILE A 46 -1.76 2.11 -1.91
CA ILE A 46 -2.79 2.13 -0.87
C ILE A 46 -2.16 1.91 0.50
N VAL A 47 -1.30 0.90 0.65
CA VAL A 47 -0.62 0.63 1.93
C VAL A 47 0.26 1.81 2.36
N ALA A 48 0.99 2.43 1.44
CA ALA A 48 1.79 3.62 1.75
C ALA A 48 0.93 4.78 2.26
N CYS A 49 -0.26 4.99 1.68
CA CYS A 49 -1.22 5.98 2.18
C CYS A 49 -1.72 5.64 3.60
N MET A 50 -2.01 4.37 3.89
CA MET A 50 -2.43 3.95 5.23
C MET A 50 -1.32 4.17 6.26
N ILE A 51 -0.07 3.86 5.91
CA ILE A 51 1.09 4.11 6.79
C ILE A 51 1.32 5.61 6.98
N TYR A 52 1.13 6.43 5.94
CA TYR A 52 1.14 7.90 6.08
C TYR A 52 0.12 8.34 7.14
N GLY A 53 -1.08 7.77 7.14
CA GLY A 53 -2.11 8.04 8.14
C GLY A 53 -1.63 7.72 9.56
N VAL A 54 -1.11 6.50 9.77
CA VAL A 54 -0.55 6.07 11.06
C VAL A 54 0.57 7.00 11.53
N ASN A 55 1.54 7.32 10.65
CA ASN A 55 2.68 8.16 10.97
C ASN A 55 2.27 9.59 11.37
N ASN A 56 1.13 10.08 10.86
CA ASN A 56 0.59 11.40 11.16
C ASN A 56 -0.57 11.35 12.18
N SER A 57 -0.83 10.20 12.82
CA SER A 57 -1.95 10.02 13.76
C SER A 57 -3.33 10.37 13.18
N ILE A 58 -3.55 10.06 11.90
CA ILE A 58 -4.80 10.27 11.18
C ILE A 58 -5.59 8.95 11.17
N PHE A 59 -6.77 8.97 11.79
CA PHE A 59 -7.63 7.78 11.90
C PHE A 59 -8.91 7.86 11.04
N SER A 60 -9.20 9.03 10.46
CA SER A 60 -10.33 9.22 9.54
C SER A 60 -9.88 9.12 8.09
N LEU A 61 -10.54 8.27 7.29
CA LEU A 61 -10.23 8.13 5.87
C LEU A 61 -10.49 9.41 5.06
N ARG A 62 -11.47 10.23 5.49
CA ARG A 62 -11.71 11.55 4.86
C ARG A 62 -10.61 12.55 5.18
N GLU A 63 -10.13 12.52 6.43
CA GLU A 63 -9.00 13.36 6.83
C GLU A 63 -7.72 12.91 6.13
N LEU A 64 -7.51 11.60 5.98
CA LEU A 64 -6.39 11.04 5.25
C LEU A 64 -6.38 11.51 3.79
N GLU A 65 -7.53 11.39 3.11
CA GLU A 65 -7.73 11.90 1.76
C GLU A 65 -7.37 13.39 1.68
N TYR A 66 -7.91 14.21 2.59
CA TYR A 66 -7.66 15.64 2.63
C TYR A 66 -6.18 15.99 2.84
N LYS A 67 -5.51 15.35 3.81
CA LYS A 67 -4.11 15.59 4.13
C LYS A 67 -3.18 15.17 2.99
N ILE A 68 -3.43 14.01 2.37
CA ILE A 68 -2.65 13.56 1.22
C ILE A 68 -2.83 14.49 0.03
N LYS A 69 -4.05 15.01 -0.22
CA LYS A 69 -4.30 16.02 -1.28
C LYS A 69 -3.43 17.28 -1.09
N GLN A 70 -3.13 17.67 0.15
CA GLN A 70 -2.26 18.80 0.45
C GLN A 70 -0.77 18.48 0.33
N ASP A 71 -0.37 17.23 0.56
CA ASP A 71 1.03 16.81 0.50
C ASP A 71 1.44 16.37 -0.92
N ILE A 72 1.81 17.35 -1.75
CA ILE A 72 2.27 17.14 -3.13
C ILE A 72 3.58 16.33 -3.18
N VAL A 73 4.43 16.45 -2.16
CA VAL A 73 5.71 15.74 -2.11
C VAL A 73 5.47 14.25 -1.91
N PHE A 74 4.63 13.89 -0.93
CA PHE A 74 4.21 12.51 -0.70
C PHE A 74 3.58 11.91 -1.96
N GLN A 75 2.62 12.59 -2.58
CA GLN A 75 1.97 12.13 -3.81
C GLN A 75 2.98 11.79 -4.91
N LYS A 76 3.99 12.64 -5.11
CA LYS A 76 5.05 12.40 -6.11
C LYS A 76 5.96 11.24 -5.75
N ILE A 77 6.34 11.09 -4.47
CA ILE A 77 7.18 10.01 -3.99
C ILE A 77 6.55 8.65 -4.30
N ILE A 78 5.24 8.50 -4.03
CA ILE A 78 4.54 7.22 -4.23
C ILE A 78 3.89 7.10 -5.63
N GLY A 79 4.09 8.09 -6.51
CA GLY A 79 3.59 8.09 -7.88
C GLY A 79 2.07 8.16 -8.01
N LEU A 80 1.37 8.84 -7.09
CA LEU A 80 -0.07 9.09 -7.20
C LEU A 80 -0.35 10.18 -8.24
N LYS A 81 -1.15 9.84 -9.25
CA LYS A 81 -1.70 10.83 -10.21
C LYS A 81 -2.90 11.57 -9.63
N GLU A 82 -3.72 10.87 -8.87
CA GLU A 82 -4.87 11.39 -8.15
C GLU A 82 -4.92 10.73 -6.77
N VAL A 83 -5.44 11.43 -5.78
CA VAL A 83 -5.56 10.87 -4.42
C VAL A 83 -6.80 9.98 -4.35
N PRO A 84 -6.70 8.74 -3.83
CA PRO A 84 -7.87 7.90 -3.58
C PRO A 84 -8.86 8.63 -2.68
N ASP A 85 -10.15 8.54 -2.99
CA ASP A 85 -11.17 9.02 -2.08
C ASP A 85 -11.35 8.05 -0.90
N HIS A 86 -11.98 8.53 0.17
CA HIS A 86 -12.22 7.75 1.38
C HIS A 86 -12.97 6.42 1.12
N SER A 87 -13.88 6.37 0.14
CA SER A 87 -14.57 5.13 -0.24
C SER A 87 -13.62 4.15 -0.91
N THR A 88 -12.75 4.61 -1.81
CA THR A 88 -11.69 3.78 -2.41
C THR A 88 -10.74 3.26 -1.35
N PHE A 89 -10.31 4.10 -0.40
CA PHE A 89 -9.46 3.66 0.71
C PHE A 89 -10.13 2.54 1.50
N SER A 90 -11.39 2.72 1.88
CA SER A 90 -12.16 1.72 2.64
C SER A 90 -12.21 0.38 1.91
N LEU A 91 -12.64 0.38 0.63
CA LEU A 91 -12.77 -0.84 -0.15
C LEU A 91 -11.43 -1.54 -0.38
N ARG A 92 -10.36 -0.78 -0.66
CA ARG A 92 -9.04 -1.35 -0.92
C ARG A 92 -8.37 -1.85 0.35
N ALA A 93 -8.53 -1.16 1.48
CA ALA A 93 -8.01 -1.62 2.76
C ALA A 93 -8.63 -2.96 3.16
N ILE A 94 -9.96 -3.10 3.08
CA ILE A 94 -10.66 -4.36 3.37
C ILE A 94 -10.19 -5.49 2.45
N ALA A 95 -10.05 -5.21 1.15
CA ALA A 95 -9.56 -6.20 0.20
C ALA A 95 -8.13 -6.66 0.51
N LEU A 96 -7.27 -5.72 0.91
CA LEU A 96 -5.88 -6.00 1.30
C LEU A 96 -5.80 -6.79 2.59
N GLU A 97 -6.55 -6.41 3.63
CA GLU A 97 -6.62 -7.16 4.88
C GLU A 97 -7.04 -8.60 4.66
N LYS A 98 -8.11 -8.80 3.86
CA LYS A 98 -8.56 -10.15 3.48
C LYS A 98 -7.46 -10.90 2.74
N TYR A 99 -6.79 -10.27 1.77
CA TYR A 99 -5.74 -10.91 1.01
C TYR A 99 -4.53 -11.31 1.88
N VAL A 100 -4.08 -10.44 2.78
CA VAL A 100 -3.01 -10.73 3.74
C VAL A 100 -3.41 -11.85 4.67
N TYR A 101 -4.64 -11.82 5.22
CA TYR A 101 -5.17 -12.88 6.06
C TYR A 101 -5.14 -14.24 5.35
N TYR A 102 -5.64 -14.32 4.11
CA TYR A 102 -5.60 -15.55 3.34
C TYR A 102 -4.17 -15.99 2.99
N GLY A 103 -3.26 -15.05 2.73
CA GLY A 103 -1.86 -15.34 2.49
C GLY A 103 -1.20 -16.00 3.71
N ILE A 104 -1.41 -15.45 4.90
CA ILE A 104 -0.92 -16.02 6.15
C ILE A 104 -1.58 -17.38 6.42
N TYR A 105 -2.91 -17.48 6.27
CA TYR A 105 -3.64 -18.73 6.46
C TYR A 105 -3.11 -19.85 5.56
N ALA A 106 -2.94 -19.57 4.27
CA ALA A 106 -2.43 -20.56 3.31
C ALA A 106 -1.00 -21.01 3.66
N MET A 107 -0.13 -20.04 3.96
CA MET A 107 1.25 -20.31 4.39
C MET A 107 1.30 -21.21 5.63
N LEU A 108 0.46 -20.94 6.64
CA LEU A 108 0.44 -21.73 7.86
C LEU A 108 -0.05 -23.16 7.62
N ILE A 109 -1.07 -23.36 6.78
CA ILE A 109 -1.56 -24.71 6.45
C ILE A 109 -0.49 -25.50 5.70
N GLU A 110 0.18 -24.89 4.71
CA GLU A 110 1.29 -25.54 3.98
C GLU A 110 2.43 -25.95 4.92
N LEU A 111 2.76 -25.11 5.92
CA LEU A 111 3.82 -25.42 6.90
C LEU A 111 3.43 -26.54 7.87
N ILE A 112 2.16 -26.61 8.29
CA ILE A 112 1.67 -27.63 9.22
C ILE A 112 1.52 -28.98 8.51
N ASN A 113 0.89 -28.97 7.34
CA ASN A 113 0.69 -30.17 6.54
C ASN A 113 0.72 -29.82 5.04
N PRO A 114 1.88 -30.02 4.37
CA PRO A 114 2.04 -29.72 2.96
C PRO A 114 1.09 -30.51 2.03
N SER A 115 0.49 -31.60 2.52
CA SER A 115 -0.43 -32.43 1.74
C SER A 115 -1.87 -31.90 1.76
N THR A 116 -2.16 -30.90 2.60
CA THR A 116 -3.48 -30.31 2.73
C THR A 116 -3.77 -29.41 1.52
N ARG A 117 -4.78 -29.79 0.72
CA ARG A 117 -5.31 -28.93 -0.35
C ARG A 117 -6.12 -27.78 0.25
N ILE A 118 -5.85 -26.56 -0.23
CA ILE A 118 -6.51 -25.30 0.14
C ILE A 118 -7.36 -24.81 -1.02
#